data_AF-A0A7S1UXD1-F1
#
_entry.id   AF-A0A7S1UXD1-F1
#
_cell.length_a   1.000
_cell.length_b   1.000
_cell.length_c   1.000
_cell.angle_alpha   90.00
_cell.angle_beta   90.00
_cell.angle_gamma   90.00
#
_symmetry.space_group_name_H-M   'P 1'
#
loop_
_entity.id
_entity.type
_entity.pdbx_description
1 polymer ?
#
loop_
_entity_poly.entity_id
_entity_poly.type
_entity_poly.pdbx_seq_one_letter_code
_entity_poly.pdbx_strand_id
1 'polypeptide(L)'
;YIPQTPVTEEPEIDEPQPFCENCRLPLSSEGGERLRQAPMEFRCGSFEDPYEYFGDASCVFVFSSCLSESLMESLSKSIGRQCKPGTIVITTEFPLDLDGESNPVEDDPHIPSGSYKLELLESVDGYVWLTGGKSTAYIHRVVESQWLEGRIPRRAELSVEDYAFQAATSVWETTDRVQFVRDVRNEMVYNGFPDFWLPPTDADSMKLDDE
;
A
#
# COMPACT_ATOMS: atom_id res chain seq x y z
N TYR A 1 -21.56 55.16 32.38
CA TYR A 1 -20.84 54.05 33.02
C TYR A 1 -21.12 52.81 32.21
N ILE A 2 -20.19 52.43 31.33
CA ILE A 2 -20.25 51.18 30.56
C ILE A 2 -19.25 50.25 31.25
N PRO A 3 -19.65 49.07 31.74
CA PRO A 3 -18.71 48.16 32.37
C PRO A 3 -17.81 47.58 31.27
N GLN A 4 -16.49 47.73 31.44
CA GLN A 4 -15.51 47.07 30.58
C GLN A 4 -15.48 45.59 30.93
N THR A 5 -15.74 44.74 29.94
CA THR A 5 -15.49 43.30 29.98
C THR A 5 -14.00 43.02 30.14
N PRO A 6 -13.58 42.03 30.95
CA PRO A 6 -12.18 41.66 31.07
C PRO A 6 -11.71 41.05 29.75
N VAL A 7 -10.56 41.52 29.27
CA VAL A 7 -9.81 40.94 28.16
C VAL A 7 -9.45 39.51 28.56
N THR A 8 -9.98 38.54 27.83
CA THR A 8 -9.58 37.13 27.97
C THR A 8 -8.30 36.99 27.19
N GLU A 9 -7.19 36.68 27.86
CA GLU A 9 -5.92 36.36 27.20
C GLU A 9 -6.16 35.17 26.26
N GLU A 10 -5.88 35.37 24.97
CA GLU A 10 -5.88 34.30 23.97
C GLU A 10 -4.77 33.30 24.34
N PRO A 11 -5.03 31.98 24.33
CA PRO A 11 -3.96 31.02 24.54
C PRO A 11 -2.94 31.14 23.41
N GLU A 12 -1.68 31.38 23.75
CA GLU A 12 -0.55 31.28 22.82
C GLU A 12 -0.62 29.90 22.13
N ILE A 13 -0.89 29.92 20.84
CA ILE A 13 -0.77 28.74 19.99
C ILE A 13 0.72 28.52 19.81
N ASP A 14 1.28 27.61 20.60
CA ASP A 14 2.65 27.13 20.45
C ASP A 14 2.84 26.68 19.00
N GLU A 15 3.80 27.29 18.31
CA GLU A 15 4.11 26.95 16.92
C GLU A 15 4.35 25.43 16.79
N PRO A 16 3.89 24.79 15.70
CA PRO A 16 4.11 23.36 15.50
C PRO A 16 5.61 23.10 15.46
N GLN A 17 6.14 22.50 16.52
CA GLN A 17 7.56 22.17 16.59
C GLN A 17 7.92 21.25 15.42
N PRO A 18 9.06 21.49 14.74
CA PRO A 18 9.50 20.62 13.67
C PRO A 18 9.68 19.21 14.22
N PHE A 19 9.13 18.24 13.48
CA PHE A 19 9.19 16.82 13.77
C PHE A 19 10.62 16.42 14.16
N CYS A 20 10.82 16.07 15.43
CA CYS A 20 12.12 15.60 15.91
C CYS A 20 12.33 14.16 15.39
N GLU A 21 13.27 14.00 14.45
CA GLU A 21 13.71 12.68 13.91
C GLU A 21 14.24 11.72 14.99
N ASN A 22 14.35 12.17 16.24
CA ASN A 22 14.83 11.40 17.39
C ASN A 22 13.79 11.25 18.52
N CYS A 23 12.48 11.33 18.23
CA CYS A 23 11.41 11.00 19.20
C CYS A 23 11.34 9.48 19.55
N ARG A 24 12.46 8.91 20.00
CA ARG A 24 12.49 7.70 20.83
C ARG A 24 12.30 8.14 22.27
N LEU A 25 11.06 8.44 22.67
CA LEU A 25 10.76 8.53 24.10
C LEU A 25 10.68 7.09 24.64
N PRO A 26 11.65 6.64 25.47
CA PRO A 26 11.50 5.36 26.14
C PRO A 26 10.37 5.49 27.15
N LEU A 27 9.35 4.62 27.03
CA LEU A 27 8.36 4.45 28.07
C LEU A 27 9.12 3.98 29.32
N SER A 28 9.06 4.79 30.38
CA SER A 28 9.69 4.49 31.66
C SER A 28 8.70 3.65 32.46
N SER A 29 9.06 2.41 32.81
CA SER A 29 8.28 1.70 33.84
C SER A 29 8.49 2.38 35.20
N GLU A 30 7.55 2.23 36.13
CA GLU A 30 7.66 2.78 37.50
C GLU A 30 8.93 2.32 38.25
N GLY A 31 9.61 1.27 37.76
CA GLY A 31 10.88 0.76 38.29
C GLY A 31 12.14 1.34 37.64
N GLY A 32 12.05 2.32 36.74
CA GLY A 32 13.21 2.91 36.05
C GLY A 32 13.84 2.03 34.97
N GLU A 33 13.28 0.86 34.70
CA GLU A 33 13.65 0.07 33.53
C GLU A 33 13.12 0.75 32.27
N ARG A 34 14.05 1.09 31.36
CA ARG A 34 13.73 1.58 30.01
C ARG A 34 13.12 0.43 29.22
N LEU A 35 11.82 0.48 29.01
CA LEU A 35 11.16 -0.46 28.10
C LEU A 35 11.74 -0.21 26.70
N ARG A 36 12.36 -1.25 26.13
CA ARG A 36 12.77 -1.20 24.73
C ARG A 36 11.49 -1.11 23.91
N GLN A 37 11.40 -0.08 23.07
CA GLN A 37 10.33 -0.01 22.08
C GLN A 37 10.38 -1.28 21.23
N ALA A 38 9.21 -1.84 20.92
CA ALA A 38 9.11 -2.93 19.97
C ALA A 38 9.73 -2.49 18.62
N PRO A 39 10.34 -3.40 17.86
CA PRO A 39 10.80 -3.07 16.52
C PRO A 39 9.62 -2.52 15.69
N MET A 40 9.85 -1.40 15.01
CA MET A 40 8.87 -0.77 14.11
C MET A 40 9.43 -0.83 12.69
N GLU A 41 8.58 -1.23 11.75
CA GLU A 41 8.89 -1.27 10.32
C GLU A 41 7.79 -0.51 9.57
N PHE A 42 8.19 0.31 8.60
CA PHE A 42 7.28 1.01 7.71
C PHE A 42 7.46 0.45 6.30
N ARG A 43 6.35 0.09 5.66
CA ARG A 43 6.34 -0.39 4.28
C ARG A 43 5.42 0.49 3.44
N CYS A 44 5.87 0.80 2.24
CA CYS A 44 5.03 1.41 1.21
C CYS A 44 4.37 0.29 0.42
N GLY A 45 3.05 0.34 0.28
CA GLY A 45 2.31 -0.73 -0.36
C GLY A 45 0.80 -0.56 -0.36
N SER A 46 0.10 -1.53 -0.92
CA SER A 46 -1.36 -1.65 -0.96
C SER A 46 -1.83 -3.00 -0.45
N PHE A 47 -2.81 -3.00 0.45
CA PHE A 47 -3.50 -4.22 0.89
C PHE A 47 -4.32 -4.90 -0.22
N GLU A 48 -4.56 -4.19 -1.34
CA GLU A 48 -5.21 -4.76 -2.53
C GLU A 48 -4.22 -5.54 -3.41
N ASP A 49 -2.91 -5.30 -3.27
CA ASP A 49 -1.90 -6.11 -3.93
C ASP A 49 -1.84 -7.49 -3.22
N PRO A 50 -2.23 -8.59 -3.89
CA PRO A 50 -2.29 -9.89 -3.24
C PRO A 50 -0.89 -10.48 -2.94
N TYR A 51 0.17 -9.85 -3.44
CA TYR A 51 1.55 -10.19 -3.14
C TYR A 51 2.10 -9.46 -1.90
N GLU A 52 1.37 -8.46 -1.40
CA GLU A 52 1.69 -7.81 -0.13
C GLU A 52 1.11 -8.58 1.05
N TYR A 53 2.00 -9.14 1.85
CA TYR A 53 1.65 -10.02 2.95
C TYR A 53 1.60 -9.30 4.29
N PHE A 54 0.45 -9.39 4.96
CA PHE A 54 0.24 -8.96 6.36
C PHE A 54 -0.50 -10.02 7.20
N GLY A 55 -0.54 -11.26 6.72
CA GLY A 55 -1.35 -12.34 7.29
C GLY A 55 -0.90 -12.87 8.65
N ASP A 56 0.33 -12.59 9.07
CA ASP A 56 0.91 -12.96 10.36
C ASP A 56 0.52 -12.00 11.50
N ALA A 57 -0.20 -10.92 11.17
CA ALA A 57 -0.70 -9.98 12.15
C ALA A 57 -1.69 -10.66 13.13
N SER A 58 -1.42 -10.52 14.43
CA SER A 58 -2.38 -10.87 15.48
C SER A 58 -3.46 -9.81 15.68
N CYS A 59 -3.13 -8.56 15.34
CA CYS A 59 -4.03 -7.42 15.38
C CYS A 59 -3.76 -6.52 14.18
N VAL A 60 -4.83 -6.10 13.49
CA VAL A 60 -4.79 -5.15 12.39
C VAL A 60 -5.60 -3.92 12.80
N PHE A 61 -5.02 -2.74 12.66
CA PHE A 61 -5.72 -1.48 12.90
C PHE A 61 -5.79 -0.70 11.59
N VAL A 62 -7.00 -0.34 11.17
CA VAL A 62 -7.27 0.36 9.92
C VAL A 62 -8.03 1.63 10.20
N PHE A 63 -7.45 2.76 9.78
CA PHE A 63 -8.15 4.03 9.77
C PHE A 63 -9.03 4.13 8.53
N SER A 64 -10.25 3.61 8.63
CA SER A 64 -11.18 3.45 7.49
C SER A 64 -12.06 4.65 7.20
N SER A 65 -11.94 5.74 7.96
CA SER A 65 -12.79 6.94 7.83
C SER A 65 -12.75 7.60 6.44
N CYS A 66 -11.72 7.33 5.65
CA CYS A 66 -11.56 7.86 4.29
C CYS A 66 -11.58 6.78 3.20
N LEU A 67 -11.87 5.52 3.55
CA LEU A 67 -11.97 4.44 2.59
C LEU A 67 -13.36 4.45 1.95
N SER A 68 -13.41 4.25 0.63
CA SER A 68 -14.68 4.02 -0.07
C SER A 68 -15.25 2.66 0.31
N GLU A 69 -16.54 2.48 0.08
CA GLU A 69 -17.21 1.18 0.26
C GLU A 69 -16.52 0.06 -0.52
N SER A 70 -16.10 0.33 -1.77
CA SER A 70 -15.35 -0.64 -2.58
C SER A 70 -14.01 -1.03 -1.94
N LEU A 71 -13.30 -0.09 -1.31
CA LEU A 71 -12.04 -0.36 -0.62
C LEU A 71 -12.27 -1.13 0.68
N MET A 72 -13.39 -0.90 1.36
CA MET A 72 -13.79 -1.68 2.54
C MET A 72 -14.14 -3.13 2.18
N GLU A 73 -14.80 -3.35 1.04
CA GLU A 73 -15.06 -4.69 0.52
C GLU A 73 -13.74 -5.39 0.14
N SER A 74 -12.85 -4.69 -0.59
CA SER A 74 -11.50 -5.19 -0.90
C SER A 74 -10.72 -5.53 0.36
N LEU A 75 -10.78 -4.68 1.39
CA LEU A 75 -10.10 -4.89 2.67
C LEU A 75 -10.63 -6.15 3.38
N SER A 76 -11.95 -6.33 3.42
CA SER A 76 -12.60 -7.52 4.00
C SER A 76 -12.14 -8.80 3.30
N LYS A 77 -12.07 -8.78 1.96
CA LYS A 77 -11.53 -9.88 1.15
C LYS A 77 -10.05 -10.13 1.42
N SER A 78 -9.23 -9.08 1.52
CA SER A 78 -7.79 -9.22 1.82
C SER A 78 -7.54 -9.80 3.21
N ILE A 79 -8.29 -9.37 4.23
CA ILE A 79 -8.26 -9.96 5.57
C ILE A 79 -8.68 -11.43 5.52
N GLY A 80 -9.81 -11.72 4.86
CA GLY A 80 -10.33 -13.08 4.71
C GLY A 80 -9.39 -14.02 3.94
N ARG A 81 -8.59 -13.46 3.03
CA ARG A 81 -7.56 -14.22 2.30
C ARG A 81 -6.32 -14.48 3.14
N GLN A 82 -5.85 -13.45 3.86
CA GLN A 82 -4.50 -13.45 4.41
C GLN A 82 -4.42 -13.65 5.92
N CYS A 83 -5.38 -13.21 6.72
CA CYS A 83 -5.22 -13.18 8.18
C CYS A 83 -5.57 -14.53 8.82
N LYS A 84 -4.81 -14.92 9.86
CA LYS A 84 -5.07 -16.13 10.63
C LYS A 84 -6.43 -16.06 11.35
N PRO A 85 -7.18 -17.18 11.47
CA PRO A 85 -8.32 -17.25 12.36
C PRO A 85 -7.93 -16.87 13.80
N GLY A 86 -8.72 -16.00 14.42
CA GLY A 86 -8.45 -15.40 15.72
C GLY A 86 -7.77 -14.03 15.66
N THR A 87 -7.29 -13.58 14.50
CA THR A 87 -6.78 -12.20 14.32
C THR A 87 -7.88 -11.19 14.63
N ILE A 88 -7.52 -10.14 15.37
CA ILE A 88 -8.40 -9.02 15.69
C ILE A 88 -8.22 -7.94 14.64
N VAL A 89 -9.32 -7.41 14.11
CA VAL A 89 -9.30 -6.30 13.15
C VAL A 89 -10.13 -5.15 13.68
N ILE A 90 -9.52 -3.98 13.79
CA ILE A 90 -10.16 -2.77 14.30
C ILE A 90 -10.27 -1.76 13.15
N THR A 91 -11.49 -1.34 12.84
CA THR A 91 -11.79 -0.33 11.82
C THR A 91 -12.47 0.89 12.45
N THR A 92 -12.33 2.07 11.84
CA THR A 92 -12.96 3.32 12.28
C THR A 92 -14.09 3.75 11.34
N GLU A 93 -15.20 4.22 11.89
CA GLU A 93 -16.43 4.69 11.21
C GLU A 93 -17.24 3.64 10.46
N PHE A 94 -16.57 2.72 9.76
CA PHE A 94 -17.22 1.74 8.90
C PHE A 94 -16.82 0.31 9.31
N PRO A 95 -17.80 -0.59 9.52
CA PRO A 95 -17.53 -1.99 9.79
C PRO A 95 -17.05 -2.72 8.53
N LEU A 96 -16.47 -3.91 8.71
CA LEU A 96 -16.11 -4.81 7.62
C LEU A 96 -17.30 -5.68 7.23
N ASP A 97 -17.25 -6.24 6.02
CA ASP A 97 -18.19 -7.26 5.61
C ASP A 97 -17.94 -8.54 6.41
N LEU A 98 -18.99 -9.07 7.04
CA LEU A 98 -18.86 -10.18 7.98
C LEU A 98 -18.64 -11.53 7.28
N ASP A 99 -18.99 -11.64 6.01
CA ASP A 99 -18.80 -12.83 5.22
C ASP A 99 -18.73 -12.47 3.74
N GLY A 100 -18.04 -13.32 2.98
CA GLY A 100 -17.90 -13.11 1.55
C GLY A 100 -16.97 -14.15 0.93
N GLU A 101 -16.64 -13.92 -0.33
CA GLU A 101 -15.73 -14.76 -1.09
C GLU A 101 -14.57 -13.93 -1.62
N SER A 102 -13.36 -14.42 -1.40
CA SER A 102 -12.15 -13.86 -2.00
C SER A 102 -12.00 -14.45 -3.40
N ASN A 103 -12.02 -13.59 -4.42
CA ASN A 103 -11.90 -14.02 -5.81
C ASN A 103 -10.52 -14.64 -6.08
N PRO A 104 -10.40 -15.61 -6.99
CA PRO A 104 -9.11 -16.05 -7.50
C PRO A 104 -8.41 -14.90 -8.22
N VAL A 105 -7.07 -14.88 -8.16
CA VAL A 105 -6.26 -13.97 -8.97
C VAL A 105 -6.08 -14.61 -10.33
N GLU A 106 -6.49 -13.92 -11.40
CA GLU A 106 -6.57 -14.49 -12.76
C GLU A 106 -5.24 -15.09 -13.24
N ASP A 107 -4.13 -14.46 -12.88
CA ASP A 107 -2.78 -14.82 -13.34
C ASP A 107 -1.99 -15.71 -12.38
N ASP A 108 -2.49 -15.97 -11.15
CA ASP A 108 -1.75 -16.75 -10.16
C ASP A 108 -2.66 -17.66 -9.30
N PRO A 109 -2.73 -18.97 -9.62
CA PRO A 109 -3.52 -19.94 -8.88
C PRO A 109 -2.91 -20.30 -7.51
N HIS A 110 -1.70 -19.83 -7.18
CA HIS A 110 -1.09 -20.07 -5.88
C HIS A 110 -1.61 -19.11 -4.80
N ILE A 111 -2.25 -18.02 -5.20
CA ILE A 111 -2.87 -17.09 -4.28
C ILE A 111 -4.18 -17.71 -3.78
N PRO A 112 -4.34 -17.86 -2.44
CA PRO A 112 -5.53 -18.48 -1.90
C PRO A 112 -6.80 -17.69 -2.23
N SER A 113 -7.87 -18.42 -2.52
CA SER A 113 -9.20 -17.91 -2.81
C SER A 113 -10.25 -18.79 -2.16
N GLY A 114 -11.44 -18.23 -1.95
CA GLY A 114 -12.55 -18.93 -1.30
C GLY A 114 -13.24 -18.09 -0.24
N SER A 115 -14.17 -18.73 0.48
CA SER A 115 -15.03 -18.08 1.47
C SER A 115 -14.25 -17.64 2.70
N TYR A 116 -14.68 -16.54 3.31
CA TYR A 116 -14.18 -16.07 4.59
C TYR A 116 -15.33 -15.66 5.50
N LYS A 117 -15.05 -15.60 6.81
CA LYS A 117 -16.01 -15.19 7.82
C LYS A 117 -15.34 -14.42 8.93
N LEU A 118 -15.91 -13.27 9.25
CA LEU A 118 -15.58 -12.40 10.36
C LEU A 118 -16.75 -12.34 11.35
N GLU A 119 -16.44 -11.98 12.58
CA GLU A 119 -17.42 -11.76 13.63
C GLU A 119 -17.18 -10.40 14.27
N LEU A 120 -18.20 -9.54 14.29
CA LEU A 120 -18.16 -8.31 15.04
C LEU A 120 -18.26 -8.63 16.54
N LEU A 121 -17.19 -8.37 17.28
CA LEU A 121 -17.14 -8.58 18.72
C LEU A 121 -17.75 -7.40 19.49
N GLU A 122 -17.37 -6.18 19.10
CA GLU A 122 -17.72 -4.97 19.84
C GLU A 122 -17.70 -3.75 18.91
N SER A 123 -18.52 -2.75 19.26
CA SER A 123 -18.47 -1.41 18.69
C SER A 123 -18.25 -0.40 19.82
N VAL A 124 -17.18 0.38 19.74
CA VAL A 124 -16.80 1.35 20.77
C VAL A 124 -16.95 2.76 20.22
N ASP A 125 -17.76 3.54 20.92
CA ASP A 125 -18.01 4.94 20.62
C ASP A 125 -17.02 5.84 21.37
N GLY A 126 -16.36 6.77 20.67
CA GLY A 126 -15.40 7.69 21.27
C GLY A 126 -15.40 9.07 20.63
N TYR A 127 -14.99 10.09 21.39
CA TYR A 127 -14.75 11.41 20.80
C TYR A 127 -13.37 11.44 20.14
N VAL A 128 -13.31 11.81 18.87
CA VAL A 128 -12.05 11.95 18.12
C VAL A 128 -11.81 13.43 17.87
N TRP A 129 -10.77 13.95 18.51
CA TRP A 129 -10.39 15.36 18.40
C TRP A 129 -10.09 15.77 16.96
N LEU A 130 -9.50 14.87 16.17
CA LEU A 130 -9.10 15.12 14.79
C LEU A 130 -10.30 15.39 13.87
N THR A 131 -11.41 14.68 14.07
CA THR A 131 -12.64 14.86 13.28
C THR A 131 -13.61 15.83 13.94
N GLY A 132 -13.32 16.29 15.17
CA GLY A 132 -14.18 17.20 15.94
C GLY A 132 -15.54 16.60 16.31
N GLY A 133 -15.64 15.27 16.37
CA GLY A 133 -16.91 14.56 16.49
C GLY A 133 -16.80 13.20 17.17
N LYS A 134 -17.94 12.53 17.27
CA LYS A 134 -18.03 11.15 17.75
C LYS A 134 -17.65 10.22 16.60
N SER A 135 -16.73 9.31 16.86
CA SER A 135 -16.28 8.26 15.95
C SER A 135 -16.59 6.90 16.58
N THR A 136 -16.91 5.92 15.73
CA THR A 136 -17.15 4.54 16.17
C THR A 136 -16.00 3.65 15.71
N ALA A 137 -15.40 2.89 16.63
CA ALA A 137 -14.46 1.82 16.28
C ALA A 137 -15.19 0.47 16.31
N TYR A 138 -15.02 -0.33 15.27
CA TYR A 138 -15.59 -1.68 15.16
C TYR A 138 -14.49 -2.71 15.32
N ILE A 139 -14.68 -3.64 16.26
CA ILE A 139 -13.71 -4.69 16.59
C ILE A 139 -14.23 -6.01 16.05
N HIS A 140 -13.53 -6.56 15.08
CA HIS A 140 -13.85 -7.82 14.43
C HIS A 140 -12.86 -8.90 14.82
N ARG A 141 -13.30 -10.16 14.74
CA ARG A 141 -12.46 -11.35 14.84
C ARG A 141 -12.57 -12.14 13.55
N VAL A 142 -11.44 -12.55 13.00
CA VAL A 142 -11.40 -13.52 11.89
C VAL A 142 -11.82 -14.89 12.42
N VAL A 143 -12.88 -15.47 11.85
CA VAL A 143 -13.39 -16.80 12.23
C VAL A 143 -12.93 -17.85 11.22
N GLU A 144 -13.10 -17.56 9.93
CA GLU A 144 -12.69 -18.42 8.82
C GLU A 144 -11.94 -17.58 7.79
N SER A 145 -10.83 -18.11 7.31
CA SER A 145 -9.99 -17.45 6.32
C SER A 145 -9.22 -18.47 5.49
N GLN A 146 -8.63 -18.01 4.40
CA GLN A 146 -7.78 -18.81 3.52
C GLN A 146 -6.29 -18.75 3.92
N TRP A 147 -6.00 -18.38 5.18
CA TRP A 147 -4.64 -18.32 5.68
C TRP A 147 -3.98 -19.69 5.68
N LEU A 148 -2.77 -19.75 5.13
CA LEU A 148 -1.95 -20.95 5.06
C LEU A 148 -0.64 -20.72 5.79
N GLU A 149 -0.38 -21.53 6.82
CA GLU A 149 0.82 -21.42 7.64
C GLU A 149 2.09 -21.56 6.80
N GLY A 150 2.99 -20.58 6.91
CA GLY A 150 4.26 -20.55 6.18
C GLY A 150 4.17 -20.26 4.69
N ARG A 151 2.99 -19.94 4.14
CA ARG A 151 2.84 -19.50 2.74
C ARG A 151 2.70 -17.99 2.68
N ILE A 152 3.81 -17.34 2.32
CA ILE A 152 3.84 -15.93 1.96
C ILE A 152 3.78 -15.86 0.44
N PRO A 153 2.74 -15.24 -0.16
CA PRO A 153 2.68 -15.01 -1.60
C PRO A 153 3.96 -14.29 -2.04
N ARG A 154 4.58 -14.75 -3.11
CA ARG A 154 5.74 -14.09 -3.71
C ARG A 154 5.40 -13.82 -5.15
N ARG A 155 5.57 -12.56 -5.57
CA ARG A 155 5.49 -12.22 -6.98
C ARG A 155 6.55 -13.05 -7.72
N ALA A 156 6.14 -13.74 -8.78
CA ALA A 156 7.12 -14.37 -9.67
C ALA A 156 8.06 -13.29 -10.20
N GLU A 157 9.38 -13.52 -10.14
CA GLU A 157 10.33 -12.62 -10.76
C GLU A 157 10.05 -12.60 -12.26
N LEU A 158 9.57 -11.46 -12.76
CA LEU A 158 9.39 -11.26 -14.20
C LEU A 158 10.77 -11.31 -14.86
N SER A 159 10.82 -11.86 -16.08
CA SER A 159 12.00 -11.69 -16.92
C SER A 159 12.24 -10.19 -17.19
N VAL A 160 13.48 -9.81 -17.48
CA VAL A 160 13.83 -8.41 -17.79
C VAL A 160 13.04 -7.94 -19.02
N GLU A 161 12.83 -8.85 -19.96
CA GLU A 161 12.04 -8.65 -21.17
C GLU A 161 10.56 -8.37 -20.86
N ASP A 162 9.95 -9.15 -19.96
CA ASP A 162 8.54 -8.97 -19.60
C ASP A 162 8.32 -7.68 -18.78
N TYR A 163 9.27 -7.34 -17.91
CA TYR A 163 9.22 -6.08 -17.16
C TYR A 163 9.33 -4.87 -18.11
N ALA A 164 10.27 -4.92 -19.06
CA ALA A 164 10.41 -3.88 -20.07
C ALA A 164 9.16 -3.77 -20.95
N PHE A 165 8.54 -4.90 -21.31
CA PHE A 165 7.31 -4.95 -22.09
C PHE A 165 6.12 -4.35 -21.31
N GLN A 166 5.93 -4.71 -20.03
CA GLN A 166 4.87 -4.15 -19.20
C GLN A 166 5.05 -2.65 -18.98
N ALA A 167 6.27 -2.19 -18.70
CA ALA A 167 6.57 -0.77 -18.55
C ALA A 167 6.27 0.00 -19.85
N ALA A 168 6.72 -0.50 -21.00
CA ALA A 168 6.42 0.11 -22.29
C ALA A 168 4.91 0.15 -22.58
N THR A 169 4.17 -0.90 -22.24
CA THR A 169 2.72 -0.99 -22.44
C THR A 169 1.94 -0.03 -21.54
N SER A 170 2.31 0.07 -20.26
CA SER A 170 1.68 1.00 -19.30
C SER A 170 1.84 2.47 -19.71
N VAL A 171 3.00 2.83 -20.27
CA VAL A 171 3.26 4.18 -20.78
C VAL A 171 2.55 4.40 -22.13
N TRP A 172 2.48 3.38 -22.98
CA TRP A 172 1.74 3.39 -24.24
C TRP A 172 0.24 3.65 -24.05
N GLU A 173 -0.36 3.11 -22.99
CA GLU A 173 -1.78 3.28 -22.69
C GLU A 173 -2.11 4.66 -22.11
N THR A 174 -1.14 5.32 -21.50
CA THR A 174 -1.33 6.60 -20.78
C THR A 174 -0.82 7.83 -21.54
N THR A 175 -0.02 7.66 -22.60
CA THR A 175 0.64 8.76 -23.33
C THR A 175 0.18 8.84 -24.79
N ASP A 176 0.20 10.03 -25.40
CA ASP A 176 0.03 10.20 -26.85
C ASP A 176 1.03 9.30 -27.60
N ARG A 177 0.51 8.35 -28.38
CA ARG A 177 1.27 7.30 -29.07
C ARG A 177 2.39 7.86 -29.93
N VAL A 178 2.20 9.04 -30.54
CA VAL A 178 3.21 9.67 -31.38
C VAL A 178 4.38 10.19 -30.53
N GLN A 179 4.09 10.70 -29.34
CA GLN A 179 5.09 11.23 -28.42
C GLN A 179 5.88 10.08 -27.77
N PHE A 180 5.20 9.01 -27.36
CA PHE A 180 5.86 7.82 -26.82
C PHE A 180 6.86 7.20 -27.81
N VAL A 181 6.45 6.98 -29.07
CA VAL A 181 7.36 6.43 -30.10
C VAL A 181 8.56 7.34 -30.35
N ARG A 182 8.37 8.66 -30.27
CA ARG A 182 9.47 9.63 -30.37
C ARG A 182 10.42 9.53 -29.19
N ASP A 183 9.92 9.40 -27.97
CA ASP A 183 10.74 9.34 -26.76
C ASP A 183 11.52 8.02 -26.68
N VAL A 184 10.90 6.88 -27.00
CA VAL A 184 11.59 5.58 -27.13
C VAL A 184 12.67 5.63 -28.21
N ARG A 185 12.35 6.19 -29.39
CA ARG A 185 13.33 6.34 -30.46
C ARG A 185 14.50 7.24 -30.04
N ASN A 186 14.24 8.33 -29.33
CA ASN A 186 15.27 9.24 -28.86
C ASN A 186 16.18 8.54 -27.84
N GLU A 187 15.63 7.82 -26.87
CA GLU A 187 16.42 7.04 -25.90
C GLU A 187 17.25 5.95 -26.59
N MET A 188 16.73 5.29 -27.62
CA MET A 188 17.52 4.33 -28.42
C MET A 188 18.66 5.01 -29.21
N VAL A 189 18.46 6.24 -29.69
CA VAL A 189 19.53 7.01 -30.36
C VAL A 189 20.63 7.40 -29.37
N TYR A 190 20.28 7.76 -28.13
CA TYR A 190 21.25 8.17 -27.11
C TYR A 190 22.01 6.99 -26.47
N ASN A 191 21.36 5.84 -26.30
CA ASN A 191 21.98 4.66 -25.68
C ASN A 191 22.61 3.68 -26.69
N GLY A 192 22.49 3.98 -27.99
CA GLY A 192 22.98 3.14 -29.08
C GLY A 192 21.91 2.17 -29.58
N PHE A 193 21.77 2.07 -30.91
CA PHE A 193 20.93 1.05 -31.51
C PHE A 193 21.56 -0.33 -31.33
N PRO A 194 20.74 -1.40 -31.22
CA PRO A 194 21.26 -2.76 -31.28
C PRO A 194 22.06 -2.98 -32.56
N ASP A 195 23.19 -3.70 -32.48
CA ASP A 195 24.14 -3.84 -33.59
C ASP A 195 23.53 -4.40 -34.88
N PHE A 196 22.47 -5.22 -34.77
CA PHE A 196 21.75 -5.79 -35.92
C PHE A 196 20.85 -4.80 -36.67
N TRP A 197 20.65 -3.59 -36.13
CA TRP A 197 19.96 -2.47 -36.81
C TRP A 197 20.94 -1.52 -37.50
N LEU A 198 22.22 -1.60 -37.18
CA LEU A 198 23.24 -0.84 -37.87
C LEU A 198 23.47 -1.48 -39.25
N PRO A 199 23.54 -0.68 -40.34
CA PRO A 199 23.96 -1.23 -41.63
C PRO A 199 25.34 -1.87 -41.46
N PRO A 200 25.61 -3.01 -42.13
CA PRO A 200 26.92 -3.66 -42.04
C PRO A 200 28.00 -2.63 -42.37
N THR A 201 28.86 -2.36 -41.39
CA THR A 201 29.96 -1.39 -41.44
C THR A 201 31.16 -1.96 -42.22
N ASP A 202 30.89 -2.71 -43.28
CA ASP A 202 31.92 -3.22 -44.17
C ASP A 202 32.44 -2.05 -45.02
N ALA A 203 33.46 -1.36 -44.51
CA ALA A 203 34.23 -0.36 -45.22
C ALA A 203 35.04 -0.92 -46.41
N ASP A 204 34.78 -2.17 -46.83
CA ASP A 204 35.42 -2.83 -47.97
C ASP A 204 34.47 -3.14 -49.15
N SER A 205 33.18 -2.77 -49.10
CA SER A 205 32.24 -3.07 -50.19
C SER A 205 31.99 -1.91 -51.18
N MET A 206 32.78 -0.84 -51.15
CA MET A 206 32.78 0.19 -52.21
C MET A 206 34.05 0.09 -53.07
N LYS A 207 34.16 -1.01 -53.83
CA LYS A 207 34.79 -0.91 -55.14
C LYS A 207 33.70 -0.47 -56.12
N LEU A 208 33.76 0.80 -56.49
CA LEU A 208 33.10 1.29 -57.70
C LEU A 208 33.80 0.60 -58.87
N ASP A 209 33.08 -0.27 -59.57
CA ASP A 209 33.48 -0.70 -60.90
C ASP A 209 33.32 0.52 -61.82
N ASP A 210 34.44 1.16 -62.16
CA ASP A 210 34.53 2.13 -63.24
C ASP A 210 34.42 1.38 -64.58
N GLU A 211 33.31 1.57 -65.29
CA GLU A 211 33.20 1.44 -66.76
C GLU A 211 33.02 2.83 -67.40
#